data_AF-A0A534SUB2-F1
#
_entry.id   AF-A0A534SUB2-F1
#
_cell.length_a   1.000
_cell.length_b   1.000
_cell.length_c   1.000
_cell.angle_alpha   90.00
_cell.angle_beta   90.00
_cell.angle_gamma   90.00
#
_symmetry.space_group_name_H-M   'P 1'
#
loop_
_entity.id
_entity.type
_entity.pdbx_description
1 polymer ?
#
loop_
_entity_poly.entity_id
_entity_poly.type
_entity_poly.pdbx_seq_one_letter_code
_entity_poly.pdbx_strand_id
1 'polypeptide(L)'
;MDLLERAAQMLREYGKPVVILPGNHDPLTPDSVYRRGGLGEISNVRILGLNVDKAVLFPEYELEIWGHAHFDYTDMSPLANPRPRTTRWQLAAAHGHYVDEVRDPNRLIGSWLIHREELIATGADYIALGHWNQSTPVGGEQIAAHYSGSPEYTGTVNVVHLRGDGTVDVGKAPLKNPLK
;
A
#
# COMPACT_ATOMS: atom_id res chain seq x y z
N MET A 1 -12.62 1.70 25.84
CA MET A 1 -11.36 1.52 25.12
C MET A 1 -11.38 2.48 23.95
N ASP A 2 -10.37 3.34 23.83
CA ASP A 2 -10.24 4.26 22.70
C ASP A 2 -10.11 3.48 21.37
N LEU A 3 -10.54 4.07 20.25
CA LEU A 3 -10.50 3.38 18.95
C LEU A 3 -9.07 3.00 18.56
N LEU A 4 -8.09 3.87 18.79
CA LEU A 4 -6.69 3.60 18.47
C LEU A 4 -6.11 2.49 19.35
N GLU A 5 -6.47 2.50 20.63
CA GLU A 5 -6.08 1.46 21.57
C GLU A 5 -6.61 0.09 21.13
N ARG A 6 -7.89 0.02 20.70
CA ARG A 6 -8.50 -1.22 20.20
C ARG A 6 -7.82 -1.69 18.91
N ALA A 7 -7.52 -0.79 17.99
CA ALA A 7 -6.80 -1.12 16.76
C ALA A 7 -5.38 -1.65 17.07
N ALA A 8 -4.65 -1.01 17.98
CA ALA A 8 -3.34 -1.46 18.44
C ALA A 8 -3.41 -2.87 19.05
N GLN A 9 -4.42 -3.13 19.88
CA GLN A 9 -4.62 -4.44 20.48
C GLN A 9 -4.89 -5.53 19.43
N MET A 10 -5.73 -5.26 18.43
CA MET A 10 -5.98 -6.20 17.33
C MET A 10 -4.71 -6.51 16.54
N LEU A 11 -3.86 -5.51 16.28
CA LEU A 11 -2.59 -5.71 15.58
C LEU A 11 -1.62 -6.59 16.39
N ARG A 12 -1.55 -6.42 17.71
CA ARG A 12 -0.76 -7.28 18.60
C ARG A 12 -1.26 -8.72 18.59
N GLU A 13 -2.58 -8.91 18.69
CA GLU A 13 -3.22 -10.23 18.71
C GLU A 13 -3.09 -10.97 17.38
N TYR A 14 -3.08 -10.24 16.26
CA TYR A 14 -2.87 -10.86 14.95
C TYR A 14 -1.51 -11.56 14.83
N GLY A 15 -0.47 -11.00 15.44
CA GLY A 15 0.85 -11.61 15.63
C GLY A 15 1.68 -11.87 14.37
N LYS A 16 1.07 -11.88 13.18
CA LYS A 16 1.74 -12.01 11.88
C LYS A 16 2.23 -10.65 11.37
N PRO A 17 3.23 -10.62 10.47
CA PRO A 17 3.72 -9.38 9.91
C PRO A 17 2.62 -8.50 9.28
N VAL A 18 2.67 -7.21 9.58
CA VAL A 18 1.79 -6.18 9.02
C VAL A 18 2.67 -5.05 8.49
N VAL A 19 2.47 -4.70 7.22
CA VAL A 19 3.07 -3.50 6.62
C VAL A 19 1.98 -2.47 6.40
N ILE A 20 2.23 -1.23 6.82
CA ILE A 20 1.30 -0.11 6.69
C ILE A 20 1.97 1.00 5.87
N LEU A 21 1.22 1.54 4.92
CA LEU A 21 1.57 2.73 4.16
C LEU A 21 0.61 3.87 4.56
N PRO A 22 1.10 4.94 5.22
CA PRO A 22 0.33 6.16 5.45
C PRO A 22 -0.15 6.82 4.15
N GLY A 23 -1.45 7.13 4.07
CA GLY A 23 -2.10 7.76 2.92
C GLY A 23 -2.38 9.25 3.12
N ASN A 24 -3.10 9.86 2.18
CA ASN A 24 -3.35 11.31 2.18
C ASN A 24 -4.35 11.79 3.25
N HIS A 25 -5.20 10.89 3.75
CA HIS A 25 -6.18 11.20 4.81
C HIS A 25 -5.61 11.04 6.22
N ASP A 26 -4.52 10.30 6.32
CA ASP A 26 -3.81 9.97 7.55
C ASP A 26 -2.30 10.11 7.35
N PRO A 27 -1.81 11.28 6.89
CA PRO A 27 -0.39 11.46 6.67
C PRO A 27 0.39 11.30 7.96
N LEU A 28 1.67 11.02 7.82
CA LEU A 28 2.62 10.76 8.89
C LEU A 28 3.10 12.03 9.60
N THR A 29 2.16 12.93 9.92
CA THR A 29 2.38 14.17 10.67
C THR A 29 2.84 13.89 12.10
N PRO A 30 3.34 14.90 12.84
CA PRO A 30 3.73 14.74 14.24
C PRO A 30 2.60 14.21 15.14
N ASP A 31 1.34 14.53 14.83
CA ASP A 31 0.12 14.11 15.54
C ASP A 31 -0.62 12.93 14.88
N SER A 32 0.01 12.28 13.90
CA SER A 32 -0.55 11.14 13.16
C SER A 32 -1.09 10.04 14.09
N VAL A 33 -2.16 9.37 13.62
CA VAL A 33 -2.79 8.24 14.33
C VAL A 33 -1.79 7.12 14.64
N TYR A 34 -0.78 6.95 13.77
CA TYR A 34 0.30 5.99 13.93
C TYR A 34 1.16 6.24 15.18
N ARG A 35 1.48 7.52 15.44
CA ARG A 35 2.24 7.94 16.63
C ARG A 35 1.37 7.92 17.88
N ARG A 36 0.19 8.53 17.81
CA ARG A 36 -0.72 8.60 18.96
C ARG A 36 -1.15 7.22 19.46
N GLY A 37 -1.34 6.26 18.54
CA GLY A 37 -1.66 4.87 18.87
C GLY A 37 -0.46 4.00 19.24
N GLY A 38 0.78 4.51 19.18
CA GLY A 38 1.99 3.71 19.42
C GLY A 38 2.14 2.54 18.45
N LEU A 39 1.59 2.65 17.23
CA LEU A 39 1.50 1.50 16.30
C LEU A 39 2.88 1.05 15.82
N GLY A 40 3.84 1.97 15.73
CA GLY A 40 5.24 1.66 15.38
C GLY A 40 6.01 0.89 16.46
N GLU A 41 5.48 0.82 17.69
CA GLU A 41 6.07 0.09 18.82
C GLU A 41 5.62 -1.38 18.86
N ILE A 42 4.62 -1.75 18.04
CA ILE A 42 4.11 -3.11 17.95
C ILE A 42 5.07 -3.97 17.11
N SER A 43 5.58 -5.06 17.70
CA SER A 43 6.70 -5.84 17.14
C SER A 43 6.46 -6.44 15.75
N ASN A 44 5.21 -6.81 15.41
CA ASN A 44 4.83 -7.34 14.10
C ASN A 44 4.41 -6.26 13.10
N VAL A 45 4.45 -4.97 13.46
CA VAL A 45 4.02 -3.86 12.60
C VAL A 45 5.25 -3.13 12.02
N ARG A 46 5.21 -2.85 10.73
CA ARG A 46 6.18 -2.03 9.99
C ARG A 46 5.41 -0.94 9.26
N ILE A 47 5.73 0.31 9.56
CA ILE A 47 5.08 1.49 8.99
C ILE A 47 6.13 2.22 8.16
N LEU A 48 5.91 2.24 6.84
CA LEU A 48 6.77 2.93 5.89
C LEU A 48 6.83 4.43 6.26
N GLY A 49 8.04 4.99 6.30
CA GLY A 49 8.31 6.36 6.71
C GLY A 49 8.40 6.60 8.23
N LEU A 50 8.12 5.59 9.08
CA LEU A 50 8.11 5.74 10.54
C LEU A 50 9.18 4.89 11.24
N ASN A 51 8.90 3.59 11.42
CA ASN A 51 9.82 2.66 12.09
C ASN A 51 10.63 1.81 11.09
N VAL A 52 10.35 2.01 9.80
CA VAL A 52 11.17 1.63 8.66
C VAL A 52 11.19 2.81 7.68
N ASP A 53 12.29 3.00 6.97
CA ASP A 53 12.44 4.15 6.06
C ASP A 53 11.51 4.01 4.85
N LYS A 54 11.93 3.27 3.81
CA LYS A 54 11.16 3.15 2.55
C LYS A 54 10.84 1.73 2.14
N ALA A 55 11.40 0.73 2.83
CA ALA A 55 11.20 -0.67 2.49
C ALA A 55 11.30 -1.58 3.71
N VAL A 56 10.66 -2.73 3.60
CA VAL A 56 10.70 -3.84 4.55
C VAL A 56 11.15 -5.08 3.79
N LEU A 57 12.15 -5.77 4.33
CA LEU A 57 12.63 -7.05 3.82
C LEU A 57 12.03 -8.20 4.63
N PHE A 58 11.61 -9.24 3.93
CA PHE A 58 11.26 -10.55 4.49
C PHE A 58 12.15 -11.62 3.84
N PRO A 59 13.37 -11.82 4.35
CA PRO A 59 14.34 -12.75 3.76
C PRO A 59 13.81 -14.18 3.65
N GLU A 60 13.00 -14.62 4.61
CA GLU A 60 12.36 -15.94 4.62
C GLU A 60 11.38 -16.16 3.45
N TYR A 61 10.93 -15.09 2.82
CA TYR A 61 10.07 -15.10 1.64
C TYR A 61 10.78 -14.58 0.39
N GLU A 62 12.07 -14.26 0.47
CA GLU A 62 12.82 -13.59 -0.59
C GLU A 62 12.06 -12.36 -1.14
N LEU A 63 11.47 -11.56 -0.25
CA LEU A 63 10.50 -10.51 -0.57
C LEU A 63 10.92 -9.14 -0.03
N GLU A 64 10.80 -8.09 -0.84
CA GLU A 64 10.86 -6.68 -0.41
C GLU A 64 9.50 -6.01 -0.66
N ILE A 65 9.02 -5.23 0.31
CA ILE A 65 7.86 -4.35 0.14
C ILE A 65 8.34 -2.91 0.35
N TRP A 66 8.07 -2.02 -0.61
CA TRP A 66 8.46 -0.62 -0.54
C TRP A 66 7.30 0.32 -0.84
N GLY A 67 7.42 1.58 -0.43
CA GLY A 67 6.45 2.62 -0.72
C GLY A 67 6.83 3.96 -0.12
N HIS A 68 6.16 5.03 -0.56
CA HIS A 68 6.37 6.37 -0.05
C HIS A 68 5.18 6.83 0.78
N ALA A 69 5.39 6.99 2.08
CA ALA A 69 4.39 7.52 2.98
C ALA A 69 4.08 8.98 2.65
N HIS A 70 2.81 9.35 2.79
CA HIS A 70 2.43 10.76 2.85
C HIS A 70 2.90 11.33 4.19
N PHE A 71 3.67 12.42 4.18
CA PHE A 71 4.18 13.07 5.41
C PHE A 71 3.38 14.32 5.79
N ASP A 72 2.68 14.89 4.81
CA ASP A 72 1.78 16.03 4.96
C ASP A 72 0.66 15.91 3.90
N TYR A 73 -0.08 16.99 3.68
CA TYR A 73 -1.20 17.05 2.74
C TYR A 73 -0.80 17.61 1.37
N THR A 74 0.48 17.86 1.13
CA THR A 74 0.97 18.37 -0.14
C THR A 74 1.06 17.25 -1.17
N ASP A 75 0.99 17.64 -2.44
CA ASP A 75 1.08 16.68 -3.54
C ASP A 75 2.49 16.05 -3.59
N MET A 76 2.54 14.78 -3.98
CA MET A 76 3.79 14.04 -4.18
C MET A 76 3.59 12.97 -5.25
N SER A 77 4.69 12.49 -5.83
CA SER A 77 4.68 11.36 -6.77
C SER A 77 4.75 10.02 -6.00
N PRO A 78 3.64 9.25 -5.88
CA PRO A 78 3.57 8.09 -4.95
C PRO A 78 4.53 6.95 -5.27
N LEU A 79 4.99 6.86 -6.51
CA LEU A 79 5.90 5.81 -7.00
C LEU A 79 7.24 6.37 -7.50
N ALA A 80 7.60 7.61 -7.16
CA ALA A 80 8.85 8.20 -7.62
C ALA A 80 10.08 7.40 -7.17
N ASN A 81 11.13 7.42 -8.00
CA ASN A 81 12.43 6.80 -7.69
C ASN A 81 12.29 5.33 -7.24
N PRO A 82 11.75 4.44 -8.08
CA PRO A 82 11.57 3.03 -7.75
C PRO A 82 12.89 2.38 -7.34
N ARG A 83 12.82 1.45 -6.38
CA ARG A 83 14.00 0.80 -5.81
C ARG A 83 14.55 -0.28 -6.76
N PRO A 84 15.89 -0.41 -6.89
CA PRO A 84 16.48 -1.54 -7.59
C PRO A 84 16.07 -2.86 -6.94
N ARG A 85 15.74 -3.85 -7.78
CA ARG A 85 15.37 -5.19 -7.32
C ARG A 85 16.55 -5.89 -6.65
N THR A 86 16.38 -6.27 -5.40
CA THR A 86 17.39 -7.00 -4.61
C THR A 86 16.89 -8.36 -4.11
N THR A 87 15.61 -8.65 -4.30
CA THR A 87 14.91 -9.84 -3.82
C THR A 87 14.21 -10.55 -4.96
N ARG A 88 13.90 -11.84 -4.76
CA ARG A 88 13.14 -12.62 -5.73
C ARG A 88 11.78 -12.00 -6.01
N TRP A 89 11.10 -11.52 -4.98
CA TRP A 89 9.81 -10.85 -5.07
C TRP A 89 9.93 -9.40 -4.64
N GLN A 90 9.29 -8.50 -5.37
CA GLN A 90 9.25 -7.08 -5.08
C GLN A 90 7.81 -6.59 -5.17
N LEU A 91 7.30 -6.01 -4.07
CA LEU A 91 5.99 -5.38 -4.04
C LEU A 91 6.15 -3.88 -3.84
N ALA A 92 5.33 -3.10 -4.55
CA ALA A 92 5.19 -1.68 -4.31
C ALA A 92 3.84 -1.40 -3.65
N ALA A 93 3.83 -0.52 -2.66
CA ALA A 93 2.62 0.04 -2.09
C ALA A 93 2.59 1.54 -2.41
N ALA A 94 1.44 2.04 -2.88
CA ALA A 94 1.24 3.45 -3.15
C ALA A 94 -0.18 3.90 -2.81
N HIS A 95 -0.32 5.15 -2.41
CA HIS A 95 -1.60 5.79 -2.15
C HIS A 95 -1.73 7.02 -3.05
N GLY A 96 -2.65 6.98 -4.02
CA GLY A 96 -2.79 8.04 -5.01
C GLY A 96 -3.78 7.71 -6.11
N HIS A 97 -4.05 8.67 -7.00
CA HIS A 97 -5.05 8.54 -8.05
C HIS A 97 -4.42 8.07 -9.37
N TYR A 98 -4.78 6.88 -9.84
CA TYR A 98 -4.33 6.39 -11.15
C TYR A 98 -5.00 7.17 -12.28
N VAL A 99 -4.22 7.58 -13.26
CA VAL A 99 -4.70 8.16 -14.51
C VAL A 99 -4.13 7.40 -15.69
N ASP A 100 -5.01 7.01 -16.60
CA ASP A 100 -4.62 6.32 -17.86
C ASP A 100 -4.26 7.31 -18.98
N GLU A 101 -4.37 8.62 -18.68
CA GLU A 101 -4.02 9.70 -19.60
C GLU A 101 -2.51 9.96 -19.60
N VAL A 102 -2.02 10.42 -20.75
CA VAL A 102 -0.64 10.90 -20.88
C VAL A 102 -0.40 12.01 -19.87
N ARG A 103 0.73 11.95 -19.18
CA ARG A 103 1.14 12.96 -18.20
C ARG A 103 1.16 14.35 -18.83
N ASP A 104 0.27 15.22 -18.36
CA ASP A 104 0.27 16.64 -18.70
C ASP A 104 1.02 17.43 -17.61
N PRO A 105 2.22 17.96 -17.90
CA PRO A 105 2.99 18.74 -16.92
C PRO A 105 2.32 20.07 -16.54
N ASN A 106 1.30 20.53 -17.27
CA ASN A 106 0.55 21.75 -16.97
C ASN A 106 -0.71 21.49 -16.12
N ARG A 107 -1.05 20.21 -15.84
CA ARG A 107 -2.19 19.87 -15.00
C ARG A 107 -1.84 20.11 -13.53
N LEU A 108 -2.32 21.22 -12.98
CA LEU A 108 -2.09 21.65 -11.59
C LEU A 108 -3.00 20.98 -10.56
N ILE A 109 -3.56 19.80 -10.87
CA ILE A 109 -4.44 19.11 -9.93
C ILE A 109 -3.56 18.25 -9.01
N GLY A 110 -3.34 18.73 -7.78
CA GLY A 110 -2.76 17.91 -6.72
C GLY A 110 -3.71 16.77 -6.39
N SER A 111 -3.36 15.56 -6.78
CA SER A 111 -4.18 14.35 -6.57
C SER A 111 -3.33 13.10 -6.40
N TRP A 112 -2.05 13.28 -6.05
CA TRP A 112 -1.08 12.20 -5.87
C TRP A 112 -1.13 11.26 -7.07
N LEU A 113 -0.99 11.86 -8.26
CA LEU A 113 -1.24 11.18 -9.52
C LEU A 113 -0.25 10.03 -9.71
N ILE A 114 -0.78 8.91 -10.21
CA ILE A 114 -0.01 7.73 -10.59
C ILE A 114 -0.28 7.45 -12.05
N HIS A 115 0.76 7.51 -12.88
CA HIS A 115 0.66 7.18 -14.30
C HIS A 115 1.07 5.75 -14.58
N ARG A 116 0.65 5.23 -15.74
CA ARG A 116 0.99 3.88 -16.19
C ARG A 116 2.50 3.64 -16.27
N GLU A 117 3.26 4.63 -16.73
CA GLU A 117 4.72 4.52 -16.82
C GLU A 117 5.38 4.35 -15.46
N GLU A 118 4.81 4.94 -14.41
CA GLU A 118 5.31 4.80 -13.03
C GLU A 118 5.04 3.39 -12.49
N LEU A 119 3.87 2.81 -12.81
CA LEU A 119 3.58 1.40 -12.49
C LEU A 119 4.61 0.47 -13.16
N ILE A 120 4.92 0.68 -14.45
CA ILE A 120 5.92 -0.10 -15.19
C ILE A 120 7.31 0.08 -14.57
N ALA A 121 7.69 1.31 -14.27
CA ALA A 121 9.00 1.65 -13.74
C ALA A 121 9.27 1.00 -12.39
N THR A 122 8.24 0.62 -11.62
CA THR A 122 8.44 -0.12 -10.37
C THR A 122 9.15 -1.45 -10.56
N GLY A 123 8.94 -2.13 -11.69
CA GLY A 123 9.37 -3.52 -11.90
C GLY A 123 8.85 -4.50 -10.83
N ALA A 124 7.79 -4.13 -10.10
CA ALA A 124 7.23 -4.91 -9.01
C ALA A 124 6.34 -6.04 -9.55
N ASP A 125 6.33 -7.17 -8.85
CA ASP A 125 5.49 -8.32 -9.19
C ASP A 125 4.02 -8.08 -8.82
N TYR A 126 3.76 -7.20 -7.85
CA TYR A 126 2.44 -6.72 -7.50
C TYR A 126 2.50 -5.31 -6.92
N ILE A 127 1.52 -4.46 -7.29
CA ILE A 127 1.41 -3.08 -6.82
C ILE A 127 0.09 -2.92 -6.06
N ALA A 128 0.20 -2.73 -4.74
CA ALA A 128 -0.93 -2.50 -3.85
C ALA A 128 -1.28 -1.00 -3.83
N LEU A 129 -2.39 -0.63 -4.48
CA LEU A 129 -2.85 0.75 -4.54
C LEU A 129 -3.95 1.03 -3.51
N GLY A 130 -3.84 2.16 -2.84
CA GLY A 130 -4.89 2.79 -2.04
C GLY A 130 -5.29 4.14 -2.63
N HIS A 131 -6.46 4.65 -2.21
CA HIS A 131 -7.11 5.94 -2.54
C HIS A 131 -8.53 5.73 -3.07
N TRP A 132 -8.73 4.73 -3.93
CA TRP A 132 -10.06 4.42 -4.46
C TRP A 132 -10.83 3.50 -3.51
N ASN A 133 -12.10 3.83 -3.28
CA ASN A 133 -13.00 2.98 -2.50
C ASN A 133 -13.50 1.76 -3.30
N GLN A 134 -13.39 1.80 -4.63
CA GLN A 134 -13.73 0.69 -5.51
C GLN A 134 -12.55 -0.27 -5.70
N SER A 135 -12.86 -1.55 -5.89
CA SER A 135 -11.88 -2.59 -6.16
C SER A 135 -11.65 -2.73 -7.66
N THR A 136 -10.49 -2.30 -8.15
CA THR A 136 -10.24 -2.12 -9.59
C THR A 136 -8.79 -2.45 -9.95
N PRO A 137 -8.54 -3.37 -10.93
CA PRO A 137 -7.23 -3.51 -11.55
C PRO A 137 -6.95 -2.31 -12.48
N VAL A 138 -5.69 -1.86 -12.54
CA VAL A 138 -5.25 -0.72 -13.39
C VAL A 138 -3.91 -1.01 -14.06
N GLY A 139 -3.51 -0.20 -15.05
CA GLY A 139 -2.23 -0.36 -15.75
C GLY A 139 -2.24 -1.34 -16.94
N GLY A 140 -3.35 -2.04 -17.17
CA GLY A 140 -3.53 -3.03 -18.23
C GLY A 140 -3.15 -4.45 -17.81
N GLU A 141 -3.33 -5.43 -18.71
CA GLU A 141 -3.28 -6.87 -18.38
C GLU A 141 -1.91 -7.38 -17.91
N GLN A 142 -0.82 -6.69 -18.26
CA GLN A 142 0.55 -7.11 -17.95
C GLN A 142 1.05 -6.59 -16.59
N ILE A 143 0.32 -5.66 -15.97
CA ILE A 143 0.72 -5.02 -14.72
C ILE A 143 -0.22 -5.50 -13.62
N ALA A 144 0.33 -6.16 -12.60
CA ALA A 144 -0.46 -6.60 -11.44
C ALA A 144 -0.68 -5.45 -10.44
N ALA A 145 -1.27 -4.34 -10.89
CA ALA A 145 -1.59 -3.18 -10.06
C ALA A 145 -3.08 -3.13 -9.72
N HIS A 146 -3.39 -3.06 -8.43
CA HIS A 146 -4.77 -3.16 -7.97
C HIS A 146 -5.08 -2.18 -6.85
N TYR A 147 -6.21 -1.49 -7.00
CA TYR A 147 -6.95 -0.97 -5.87
C TYR A 147 -7.75 -2.12 -5.26
N SER A 148 -7.54 -2.42 -3.97
CA SER A 148 -8.38 -3.38 -3.26
C SER A 148 -9.78 -2.83 -2.99
N GLY A 149 -9.91 -1.51 -2.96
CA GLY A 149 -11.10 -0.81 -2.49
C GLY A 149 -11.19 -0.73 -0.97
N SER A 150 -12.15 0.07 -0.49
CA SER A 150 -12.45 0.15 0.95
C SER A 150 -13.11 -1.16 1.41
N PRO A 151 -12.68 -1.76 2.53
CA PRO A 151 -13.29 -2.98 3.05
C PRO A 151 -14.77 -2.79 3.43
N GLU A 152 -15.16 -1.59 3.87
CA GLU A 152 -16.56 -1.25 4.18
C GLU A 152 -17.42 -1.21 2.92
N TYR A 153 -16.91 -0.61 1.84
CA TYR A 153 -17.66 -0.44 0.60
C TYR A 153 -17.70 -1.73 -0.24
N THR A 154 -16.56 -2.42 -0.35
CA THR A 154 -16.42 -3.59 -1.23
C THR A 154 -16.77 -4.91 -0.56
N GLY A 155 -16.69 -4.98 0.77
CA GLY A 155 -16.85 -6.23 1.52
C GLY A 155 -15.78 -7.27 1.20
N THR A 156 -14.66 -6.89 0.58
CA THR A 156 -13.60 -7.80 0.13
C THR A 156 -12.21 -7.30 0.47
N VAL A 157 -11.24 -8.21 0.42
CA VAL A 157 -9.80 -7.92 0.37
C VAL A 157 -9.18 -8.64 -0.82
N ASN A 158 -8.08 -8.11 -1.35
CA ASN A 158 -7.28 -8.86 -2.31
C ASN A 158 -6.46 -9.92 -1.58
N VAL A 159 -6.40 -11.12 -2.16
CA VAL A 159 -5.50 -12.21 -1.75
C VAL A 159 -4.55 -12.44 -2.91
N VAL A 160 -3.26 -12.27 -2.66
CA VAL A 160 -2.22 -12.37 -3.68
C VAL A 160 -1.37 -13.61 -3.39
N HIS A 161 -1.28 -14.51 -4.36
CA HIS A 161 -0.43 -15.70 -4.27
C HIS A 161 0.79 -15.51 -5.16
N LEU A 162 1.98 -15.49 -4.55
CA LEU A 162 3.27 -15.50 -5.23
C LEU A 162 3.75 -16.95 -5.32
N ARG A 163 3.84 -17.51 -6.52
CA ARG A 163 4.15 -18.94 -6.73
C ARG A 163 5.60 -19.16 -7.15
N GLY A 164 6.15 -20.30 -6.75
CA GLY A 164 7.55 -20.68 -7.00
C GLY A 164 7.96 -20.78 -8.48
N ASP A 165 7.01 -20.75 -9.41
CA ASP A 165 7.24 -20.69 -10.86
C ASP A 165 7.29 -19.25 -11.42
N GLY A 166 7.12 -18.23 -10.57
CA GLY A 166 7.08 -16.83 -10.97
C GLY A 166 5.67 -16.27 -11.17
N THR A 167 4.63 -17.11 -11.09
CA THR A 167 3.24 -16.67 -11.27
C THR A 167 2.77 -15.82 -10.09
N VAL A 168 2.03 -14.75 -10.39
CA VAL A 168 1.31 -13.92 -9.41
C VAL A 168 -0.18 -14.00 -9.69
N ASP A 169 -0.93 -14.64 -8.80
CA ASP A 169 -2.39 -14.69 -8.89
C ASP A 169 -3.01 -13.71 -7.90
N VAL A 170 -3.86 -12.82 -8.42
CA VAL A 170 -4.61 -11.86 -7.62
C VAL A 170 -6.07 -12.30 -7.59
N GLY A 171 -6.55 -12.70 -6.41
CA GLY A 171 -7.95 -13.01 -6.15
C GLY A 171 -8.57 -12.04 -5.16
N LYS A 172 -9.88 -12.17 -4.94
CA LYS A 172 -10.61 -11.45 -3.88
C LYS A 172 -11.18 -12.46 -2.89
N ALA A 173 -11.06 -12.14 -1.60
CA ALA A 173 -11.72 -12.89 -0.53
C ALA A 173 -12.77 -12.01 0.17
N PRO A 174 -13.97 -12.53 0.46
CA PRO A 174 -14.98 -11.79 1.19
C PRO A 174 -14.59 -11.61 2.66
N LEU A 175 -14.95 -10.47 3.24
CA LEU A 175 -14.83 -10.23 4.67
C LEU A 175 -15.89 -11.02 5.43
N LYS A 176 -15.49 -11.60 6.56
CA LYS A 176 -16.45 -12.23 7.49
C LYS A 176 -17.17 -11.10 8.25
N ASN A 177 -18.46 -10.94 7.98
CA ASN A 177 -19.32 -9.83 8.43
C ASN A 177 -19.00 -8.47 7.79
N PRO A 178 -19.40 -8.23 6.52
CA PRO A 178 -19.40 -6.87 5.98
C PRO A 178 -20.31 -6.00 6.86
N LEU A 179 -19.81 -4.83 7.27
CA LEU A 179 -20.63 -3.83 7.96
C LEU A 179 -21.79 -3.48 7.01
N LYS A 180 -23.01 -3.81 7.41
CA LYS A 180 -24.24 -3.37 6.75
C LYS A 180 -24.71 -2.07 7.38
#